data_AF-A0A023C0T2-F1
#
_entry.id   AF-A0A023C0T2-F1
#
_cell.length_a   1.000
_cell.length_b   1.000
_cell.length_c   1.000
_cell.angle_alpha   90.00
_cell.angle_beta   90.00
_cell.angle_gamma   90.00
#
_symmetry.space_group_name_H-M   'P 1'
#
loop_
_entity.id
_entity.type
_entity.pdbx_description
1 polymer ?
#
loop_
_entity_poly.entity_id
_entity_poly.type
_entity_poly.pdbx_seq_one_letter_code
_entity_poly.pdbx_strand_id
1 'polypeptide(L)'
;MYITQGRQGKLGMWKYLPIPIMFIGLMGINYLTMKLLGSDVALIMEEQIKSKGKNRFFAENMIFFVVLLAGLLFWVRYVHKQSILSLTTSRKKIDWNRFFFIFILMASFIIVSTLIVYFINPENYLFNFQPVPFLILTVISILLVPIQTSFEEYLFRGYLMQGLGLAVKNKWFPLLVTSILFGVMHAANPEVEKLGPILMVYYIGTGLFLGIITLMDEGLELALGFHAANNLVTVLLITADWTALQTDSILIDISEPSAGFDVLTPVVVVFPIFLLILSKKYKWTGWKDKLLGNIPSDTISE
;
A
#
# COMPACT_ATOMS: atom_id res chain seq x y z
N MET A 1 5.77 -15.24 16.95
CA MET A 1 6.22 -14.11 16.13
C MET A 1 5.32 -14.01 14.90
N TYR A 2 5.30 -12.87 14.22
CA TYR A 2 4.44 -12.63 13.07
C TYR A 2 4.86 -13.48 11.86
N ILE A 3 6.15 -13.42 11.47
CA ILE A 3 6.66 -14.26 10.36
C ILE A 3 6.43 -15.77 10.62
N THR A 4 6.56 -16.22 11.87
CA THR A 4 6.38 -17.64 12.22
C THR A 4 4.94 -18.12 12.10
N GLN A 5 3.95 -17.22 11.99
CA GLN A 5 2.56 -17.62 11.73
C GLN A 5 2.40 -18.34 10.39
N GLY A 6 3.26 -18.04 9.41
CA GLY A 6 3.27 -18.69 8.10
C GLY A 6 3.71 -20.16 8.08
N ARG A 7 4.08 -20.72 9.25
CA ARG A 7 4.39 -22.16 9.40
C ARG A 7 3.14 -23.02 9.41
N GLN A 8 1.96 -22.43 9.60
CA GLN A 8 0.72 -23.17 9.59
C GLN A 8 0.54 -23.92 8.25
N GLY A 9 -0.03 -25.11 8.34
CA GLY A 9 -0.20 -26.02 7.20
C GLY A 9 0.99 -26.96 6.98
N LYS A 10 0.77 -28.01 6.19
CA LYS A 10 1.75 -29.10 5.95
C LYS A 10 2.44 -29.01 4.58
N LEU A 11 2.01 -28.08 3.73
CA LEU A 11 2.59 -27.90 2.40
C LEU A 11 3.94 -27.19 2.49
N GLY A 12 4.87 -27.57 1.61
CA GLY A 12 6.21 -26.96 1.51
C GLY A 12 6.18 -25.52 0.99
N MET A 13 7.36 -24.90 0.90
CA MET A 13 7.51 -23.46 0.59
C MET A 13 6.99 -23.05 -0.79
N TRP A 14 6.86 -23.97 -1.74
CA TRP A 14 6.32 -23.69 -3.07
C TRP A 14 4.93 -23.03 -3.02
N LYS A 15 4.15 -23.28 -1.96
CA LYS A 15 2.81 -22.72 -1.78
C LYS A 15 2.80 -21.20 -1.85
N TYR A 16 3.91 -20.54 -1.47
CA TYR A 16 4.08 -19.08 -1.47
C TYR A 16 4.35 -18.48 -2.86
N LEU A 17 4.55 -19.29 -3.90
CA LEU A 17 4.98 -18.80 -5.22
C LEU A 17 3.84 -18.44 -6.19
N PRO A 18 2.73 -19.19 -6.29
CA PRO A 18 1.74 -18.99 -7.36
C PRO A 18 1.11 -17.59 -7.38
N ILE A 19 0.65 -17.08 -6.23
CA ILE A 19 -0.03 -15.78 -6.17
C ILE A 19 0.95 -14.63 -6.50
N PRO A 20 2.15 -14.54 -5.89
CA PRO A 20 3.11 -13.51 -6.27
C PRO A 20 3.60 -13.61 -7.71
N ILE A 21 3.89 -14.80 -8.24
CA ILE A 21 4.33 -14.97 -9.63
C ILE A 21 3.25 -14.49 -10.60
N MET A 22 1.99 -14.86 -10.34
CA MET A 22 0.85 -14.41 -11.16
C MET A 22 0.68 -12.90 -11.10
N PHE A 23 0.69 -12.29 -9.90
CA PHE A 23 0.50 -10.85 -9.76
C PHE A 23 1.67 -10.05 -10.36
N ILE A 24 2.91 -10.37 -9.99
CA ILE A 24 4.11 -9.69 -10.51
C ILE A 24 4.24 -9.93 -12.03
N GLY A 25 3.92 -11.14 -12.50
CA GLY A 25 3.90 -11.46 -13.92
C GLY A 25 2.87 -10.63 -14.68
N LEU A 26 1.65 -10.50 -14.16
CA LEU A 26 0.61 -9.64 -14.75
C LEU A 26 1.05 -8.18 -14.82
N MET A 27 1.59 -7.64 -13.73
CA MET A 27 2.10 -6.26 -13.68
C MET A 27 3.27 -6.06 -14.66
N GLY A 28 4.19 -7.03 -14.74
CA GLY A 28 5.32 -7.01 -15.68
C GLY A 28 4.88 -7.08 -17.14
N ILE A 29 3.90 -7.94 -17.47
CA ILE A 29 3.33 -8.02 -18.82
C ILE A 29 2.63 -6.72 -19.17
N ASN A 30 1.84 -6.15 -18.25
CA ASN A 30 1.18 -4.86 -18.47
C ASN A 30 2.21 -3.76 -18.77
N TYR A 31 3.23 -3.61 -17.93
CA TYR A 31 4.32 -2.65 -18.13
C TYR A 31 5.05 -2.85 -19.47
N LEU A 32 5.44 -4.08 -19.80
CA LEU A 32 6.12 -4.39 -21.06
C LEU A 32 5.23 -4.10 -22.27
N THR A 33 3.94 -4.41 -22.18
CA THR A 33 2.96 -4.14 -23.26
C THR A 33 2.87 -2.64 -23.52
N MET A 34 2.75 -1.82 -22.47
CA MET A 34 2.69 -0.37 -22.61
C MET A 34 3.96 0.19 -23.27
N LYS A 35 5.13 -0.31 -22.83
CA LYS A 35 6.42 0.10 -23.39
C LYS A 35 6.62 -0.33 -24.85
N LEU A 36 6.21 -1.55 -25.20
CA LEU A 36 6.36 -2.09 -26.56
C LEU A 36 5.43 -1.44 -27.57
N LEU A 37 4.21 -1.10 -27.16
CA LEU A 37 3.23 -0.41 -28.00
C LEU A 37 3.53 1.10 -28.13
N GLY A 38 4.55 1.61 -27.42
CA GLY A 38 4.84 3.05 -27.34
C GLY A 38 3.65 3.83 -26.79
N SER A 39 2.81 3.18 -25.99
CA SER A 39 1.57 3.75 -25.49
C SER A 39 1.85 4.67 -24.32
N ASP A 40 1.52 5.94 -24.48
CA ASP A 40 1.52 6.91 -23.38
C ASP A 40 0.37 6.56 -22.41
N VAL A 41 0.73 6.20 -21.19
CA VAL A 41 -0.19 5.83 -20.11
C VAL A 41 -1.19 6.95 -19.87
N ALA A 42 -0.72 8.19 -19.85
CA ALA A 42 -1.53 9.36 -19.58
C ALA A 42 -2.56 9.59 -20.70
N LEU A 43 -2.17 9.42 -21.97
CA LEU A 43 -3.10 9.55 -23.11
C LEU A 43 -4.19 8.47 -23.10
N ILE A 44 -3.83 7.20 -22.81
CA ILE A 44 -4.83 6.13 -22.70
C ILE A 44 -5.81 6.45 -21.55
N MET A 45 -5.27 6.87 -20.41
CA MET A 45 -6.10 7.24 -19.26
C MET A 45 -7.03 8.40 -19.60
N GLU A 46 -6.53 9.44 -20.27
CA GLU A 46 -7.32 10.59 -20.70
C GLU A 46 -8.47 10.17 -21.63
N GLU A 47 -8.20 9.34 -22.65
CA GLU A 47 -9.22 8.83 -23.57
C GLU A 47 -10.27 7.97 -22.85
N GLN A 48 -9.83 7.11 -21.94
CA GLN A 48 -10.73 6.29 -21.12
C GLN A 48 -11.60 7.15 -20.20
N ILE A 49 -11.03 8.14 -19.53
CA ILE A 49 -11.76 9.07 -18.66
C ILE A 49 -12.75 9.90 -19.48
N LYS A 50 -12.36 10.40 -20.66
CA LYS A 50 -13.23 11.16 -21.55
C LYS A 50 -14.42 10.33 -22.06
N SER A 51 -14.20 9.05 -22.35
CA SER A 51 -15.24 8.17 -22.89
C SER A 51 -16.24 7.68 -21.83
N LYS A 52 -15.80 7.42 -20.58
CA LYS A 52 -16.65 6.78 -19.56
C LYS A 52 -16.78 7.51 -18.23
N GLY A 53 -16.03 8.59 -18.02
CA GLY A 53 -16.00 9.40 -16.80
C GLY A 53 -15.03 8.88 -15.73
N LYS A 54 -14.54 9.79 -14.87
CA LYS A 54 -13.57 9.52 -13.80
C LYS A 54 -14.03 8.44 -12.83
N ASN A 55 -15.24 8.56 -12.28
CA ASN A 55 -15.80 7.61 -11.32
C ASN A 55 -15.88 6.17 -11.86
N ARG A 56 -16.31 5.99 -13.11
CA ARG A 56 -16.39 4.66 -13.73
C ARG A 56 -15.00 4.12 -14.03
N PHE A 57 -14.10 4.94 -14.58
CA PHE A 57 -12.70 4.55 -14.79
C PHE A 57 -12.03 4.10 -13.49
N PHE A 58 -12.19 4.87 -12.41
CA PHE A 58 -11.66 4.54 -11.10
C PHE A 58 -12.25 3.21 -10.58
N ALA A 59 -13.57 3.02 -10.62
CA ALA A 59 -14.22 1.79 -10.17
C ALA A 59 -13.74 0.54 -10.94
N GLU A 60 -13.59 0.63 -12.26
CA GLU A 60 -13.11 -0.47 -13.10
C GLU A 60 -11.65 -0.85 -12.79
N ASN A 61 -10.79 0.11 -12.47
CA ASN A 61 -9.41 -0.17 -12.04
C ASN A 61 -9.37 -0.79 -10.64
N MET A 62 -10.27 -0.37 -9.73
CA MET A 62 -10.28 -0.87 -8.37
C MET A 62 -10.96 -2.25 -8.22
N ILE A 63 -11.93 -2.60 -9.05
CA ILE A 63 -12.72 -3.84 -8.90
C ILE A 63 -11.86 -5.10 -9.08
N PHE A 64 -10.79 -5.03 -9.87
CA PHE A 64 -9.88 -6.16 -10.07
C PHE A 64 -9.24 -6.63 -8.75
N PHE A 65 -8.99 -5.71 -7.81
CA PHE A 65 -8.45 -6.04 -6.49
C PHE A 65 -9.42 -6.86 -5.62
N VAL A 66 -10.73 -6.81 -5.89
CA VAL A 66 -11.71 -7.69 -5.22
C VAL A 66 -11.40 -9.15 -5.53
N VAL A 67 -11.16 -9.46 -6.81
CA VAL A 67 -10.83 -10.81 -7.27
C VAL A 67 -9.47 -11.25 -6.73
N LEU A 68 -8.48 -10.35 -6.77
CA LEU A 68 -7.13 -10.63 -6.25
C LEU A 68 -7.14 -10.90 -4.74
N LEU A 69 -7.83 -10.06 -3.95
CA LEU A 69 -7.94 -10.27 -2.50
C LEU A 69 -8.68 -11.57 -2.20
N ALA A 70 -9.83 -11.80 -2.84
CA ALA A 70 -10.60 -13.03 -2.64
C ALA A 70 -9.77 -14.27 -2.99
N GLY A 71 -9.03 -14.23 -4.12
CA GLY A 71 -8.14 -15.30 -4.55
C GLY A 71 -6.99 -15.56 -3.56
N LEU A 72 -6.35 -14.49 -3.06
CA LEU A 72 -5.31 -14.60 -2.04
C LEU A 72 -5.85 -15.21 -0.74
N LEU A 73 -6.95 -14.68 -0.21
CA LEU A 73 -7.53 -15.18 1.05
C LEU A 73 -8.06 -16.61 0.90
N PHE A 74 -8.63 -16.97 -0.26
CA PHE A 74 -9.01 -18.34 -0.58
C PHE A 74 -7.79 -19.27 -0.59
N TRP A 75 -6.73 -18.89 -1.31
CA TRP A 75 -5.49 -19.65 -1.37
C TRP A 75 -4.89 -19.87 0.02
N VAL A 76 -4.83 -18.82 0.84
CA VAL A 76 -4.33 -18.91 2.22
C VAL A 76 -5.23 -19.81 3.09
N ARG A 77 -6.55 -19.62 3.03
CA ARG A 77 -7.47 -20.33 3.92
C ARG A 77 -7.55 -21.83 3.62
N TYR A 78 -7.60 -22.19 2.33
CA TYR A 78 -7.95 -23.55 1.89
C TYR A 78 -6.75 -24.35 1.39
N VAL A 79 -5.82 -23.73 0.65
CA VAL A 79 -4.62 -24.41 0.16
C VAL A 79 -3.53 -24.37 1.22
N HIS A 80 -3.19 -23.17 1.70
CA HIS A 80 -2.15 -23.00 2.72
C HIS A 80 -2.58 -23.56 4.09
N LYS A 81 -3.89 -23.62 4.36
CA LYS A 81 -4.49 -24.01 5.64
C LYS A 81 -4.01 -23.14 6.81
N GLN A 82 -3.73 -21.87 6.52
CA GLN A 82 -3.41 -20.84 7.51
C GLN A 82 -4.69 -20.03 7.78
N SER A 83 -4.92 -19.68 9.04
CA SER A 83 -6.07 -18.83 9.38
C SER A 83 -5.83 -17.39 8.92
N ILE A 84 -6.89 -16.69 8.49
CA ILE A 84 -6.77 -15.26 8.14
C ILE A 84 -6.28 -14.46 9.34
N LEU A 85 -6.72 -14.79 10.55
CA LEU A 85 -6.22 -14.17 11.79
C LEU A 85 -4.69 -14.24 11.88
N SER A 86 -4.10 -15.43 11.66
CA SER A 86 -2.65 -15.62 11.73
C SER A 86 -1.90 -15.00 10.54
N LEU A 87 -2.57 -14.78 9.41
CA LEU A 87 -2.02 -13.99 8.31
C LEU A 87 -2.01 -12.50 8.69
N THR A 88 -3.04 -12.02 9.39
CA THR A 88 -3.17 -10.62 9.82
C THR A 88 -2.26 -10.30 10.99
N THR A 89 -2.16 -11.17 12.01
CA THR A 89 -1.51 -10.83 13.29
C THR A 89 -1.07 -12.05 14.09
N SER A 90 -0.07 -11.89 14.96
CA SER A 90 0.26 -12.92 15.96
C SER A 90 -0.56 -12.81 17.25
N ARG A 91 -1.49 -11.84 17.33
CA ARG A 91 -2.37 -11.63 18.48
C ARG A 91 -3.52 -12.65 18.49
N LYS A 92 -4.21 -12.78 19.63
CA LYS A 92 -5.39 -13.67 19.77
C LYS A 92 -6.61 -13.22 18.94
N LYS A 93 -6.67 -11.95 18.57
CA LYS A 93 -7.71 -11.33 17.74
C LYS A 93 -7.14 -10.13 17.01
N ILE A 94 -7.80 -9.73 15.93
CA ILE A 94 -7.51 -8.48 15.23
C ILE A 94 -7.78 -7.31 16.17
N ASP A 95 -6.81 -6.43 16.30
CA ASP A 95 -6.90 -5.24 17.15
C ASP A 95 -7.28 -4.01 16.32
N TRP A 96 -8.59 -3.80 16.17
CA TRP A 96 -9.16 -2.68 15.43
C TRP A 96 -8.78 -1.31 16.00
N ASN A 97 -8.43 -1.21 17.28
CA ASN A 97 -7.97 0.06 17.85
C ASN A 97 -6.65 0.52 17.23
N ARG A 98 -5.81 -0.42 16.79
CA ARG A 98 -4.56 -0.12 16.07
C ARG A 98 -4.85 0.40 14.68
N PHE A 99 -5.73 -0.30 13.96
CA PHE A 99 -6.20 0.13 12.64
C PHE A 99 -6.75 1.55 12.68
N PHE A 100 -7.74 1.82 13.54
CA PHE A 100 -8.36 3.15 13.61
C PHE A 100 -7.42 4.23 14.13
N PHE A 101 -6.52 3.90 15.07
CA PHE A 101 -5.57 4.89 15.57
C PHE A 101 -4.67 5.44 14.46
N ILE A 102 -4.01 4.57 13.70
CA ILE A 102 -3.10 5.01 12.63
C ILE A 102 -3.87 5.56 11.44
N PHE A 103 -5.07 5.05 11.17
CA PHE A 103 -5.95 5.59 10.14
C PHE A 103 -6.27 7.05 10.44
N ILE A 104 -6.73 7.36 11.66
CA ILE A 104 -7.05 8.74 12.07
C ILE A 104 -5.79 9.61 12.07
N LEU A 105 -4.66 9.10 12.55
CA LEU A 105 -3.40 9.83 12.55
C LEU A 105 -2.97 10.23 11.14
N MET A 106 -2.99 9.28 10.19
CA MET A 106 -2.61 9.55 8.81
C MET A 106 -3.63 10.43 8.09
N ALA A 107 -4.92 10.18 8.26
CA ALA A 107 -5.99 11.00 7.70
C ALA A 107 -5.89 12.46 8.16
N SER A 108 -5.67 12.67 9.46
CA SER A 108 -5.49 14.01 10.03
C SER A 108 -4.24 14.68 9.48
N PHE A 109 -3.13 13.94 9.35
CA PHE A 109 -1.91 14.47 8.75
C PHE A 109 -2.11 14.93 7.31
N ILE A 110 -2.75 14.11 6.46
CA ILE A 110 -3.03 14.46 5.06
C ILE A 110 -3.93 15.69 5.00
N ILE A 111 -5.07 15.68 5.70
CA ILE A 111 -6.02 16.79 5.67
C ILE A 111 -5.34 18.09 6.13
N VAL A 112 -4.64 18.07 7.26
CA VAL A 112 -3.99 19.28 7.81
C VAL A 112 -2.87 19.77 6.90
N SER A 113 -2.01 18.87 6.40
CA SER A 113 -0.91 19.27 5.51
C SER A 113 -1.42 19.81 4.18
N THR A 114 -2.42 19.18 3.55
CA THR A 114 -3.05 19.69 2.33
C THR A 114 -3.70 21.05 2.58
N LEU A 115 -4.42 21.25 3.67
CA LEU A 115 -5.03 22.55 3.99
C LEU A 115 -3.97 23.63 4.23
N ILE A 116 -2.88 23.32 4.94
CA ILE A 116 -1.76 24.27 5.13
C ILE A 116 -1.21 24.71 3.77
N VAL A 117 -0.89 23.75 2.88
CA VAL A 117 -0.33 24.08 1.56
C VAL A 117 -1.33 24.85 0.70
N TYR A 118 -2.61 24.46 0.73
CA TYR A 118 -3.71 25.16 0.04
C TYR A 118 -3.84 26.61 0.48
N PHE A 119 -3.75 26.91 1.78
CA PHE A 119 -3.85 28.29 2.27
C PHE A 119 -2.59 29.11 2.04
N ILE A 120 -1.42 28.47 1.87
CA ILE A 120 -0.17 29.16 1.53
C ILE A 120 -0.12 29.51 0.04
N ASN A 121 -0.52 28.59 -0.84
CA ASN A 121 -0.48 28.75 -2.30
C ASN A 121 -1.84 28.40 -2.94
N PRO A 122 -2.91 29.17 -2.66
CA PRO A 122 -4.26 28.86 -3.17
C PRO A 122 -4.36 28.86 -4.70
N GLU A 123 -3.48 29.59 -5.39
CA GLU A 123 -3.40 29.66 -6.84
C GLU A 123 -3.02 28.34 -7.52
N ASN A 124 -2.41 27.41 -6.77
CA ASN A 124 -2.05 26.07 -7.27
C ASN A 124 -3.23 25.10 -7.25
N TYR A 125 -4.41 25.52 -6.77
CA TYR A 125 -5.54 24.62 -6.56
C TYR A 125 -6.84 25.16 -7.18
N LEU A 126 -7.61 24.26 -7.77
CA LEU A 126 -8.99 24.51 -8.16
C LEU A 126 -9.95 23.79 -7.22
N PHE A 127 -10.98 24.50 -6.77
CA PHE A 127 -12.09 23.89 -6.04
C PHE A 127 -13.02 23.15 -7.01
N ASN A 128 -13.12 21.83 -6.87
CA ASN A 128 -13.78 20.91 -7.80
C ASN A 128 -15.00 20.19 -7.19
N PHE A 129 -15.48 20.61 -6.02
CA PHE A 129 -16.55 19.90 -5.33
C PHE A 129 -17.88 19.92 -6.12
N GLN A 130 -18.24 18.77 -6.68
CA GLN A 130 -19.53 18.51 -7.31
C GLN A 130 -20.29 17.46 -6.50
N PRO A 131 -21.39 17.81 -5.80
CA PRO A 131 -22.00 16.92 -4.79
C PRO A 131 -22.34 15.51 -5.28
N VAL A 132 -22.91 15.39 -6.49
CA VAL A 132 -23.32 14.09 -7.04
C VAL A 132 -22.10 13.24 -7.47
N PRO A 133 -21.18 13.73 -8.33
CA PRO A 133 -19.94 13.01 -8.64
C PRO A 133 -19.12 12.65 -7.39
N PHE A 134 -19.00 13.58 -6.43
CA PHE A 134 -18.25 13.36 -5.20
C PHE A 134 -18.90 12.29 -4.31
N LEU A 135 -20.23 12.26 -4.19
CA LEU A 135 -20.92 11.24 -3.42
C LEU A 135 -20.71 9.84 -4.04
N ILE A 136 -20.79 9.75 -5.38
CA ILE A 136 -20.48 8.52 -6.11
C ILE A 136 -19.04 8.08 -5.84
N LEU A 137 -18.07 9.00 -5.97
CA LEU A 137 -16.67 8.75 -5.65
C LEU A 137 -16.50 8.26 -4.21
N THR A 138 -17.18 8.87 -3.25
CA THR A 138 -17.13 8.52 -1.82
C THR A 138 -17.58 7.09 -1.59
N VAL A 139 -18.72 6.70 -2.17
CA VAL A 139 -19.24 5.34 -2.04
C VAL A 139 -18.28 4.32 -2.67
N ILE A 140 -17.80 4.59 -3.89
CA ILE A 140 -16.85 3.71 -4.57
C ILE A 140 -15.55 3.57 -3.75
N SER A 141 -15.01 4.70 -3.28
CA SER A 141 -13.72 4.73 -2.58
C SER A 141 -13.79 4.03 -1.23
N ILE A 142 -14.85 4.25 -0.43
CA ILE A 142 -15.05 3.57 0.86
C ILE A 142 -15.15 2.04 0.69
N LEU A 143 -15.76 1.59 -0.42
CA LEU A 143 -15.91 0.15 -0.69
C LEU A 143 -14.62 -0.48 -1.24
N LEU A 144 -13.99 0.16 -2.24
CA LEU A 144 -12.95 -0.48 -3.03
C LEU A 144 -11.52 -0.15 -2.59
N VAL A 145 -11.24 1.05 -2.06
CA VAL A 145 -9.88 1.41 -1.61
C VAL A 145 -9.41 0.54 -0.44
N PRO A 146 -10.24 0.26 0.60
CA PRO A 146 -9.83 -0.68 1.64
C PRO A 146 -9.57 -2.09 1.11
N ILE A 147 -10.25 -2.52 0.04
CA ILE A 147 -10.02 -3.83 -0.58
C ILE A 147 -8.68 -3.85 -1.31
N GLN A 148 -8.40 -2.82 -2.13
CA GLN A 148 -7.14 -2.69 -2.86
C GLN A 148 -5.95 -2.62 -1.89
N THR A 149 -5.98 -1.71 -0.93
CA THR A 149 -4.91 -1.60 0.08
C THR A 149 -4.78 -2.87 0.92
N SER A 150 -5.89 -3.55 1.25
CA SER A 150 -5.83 -4.84 1.93
C SER A 150 -5.15 -5.92 1.10
N PHE A 151 -5.46 -6.02 -0.20
CA PHE A 151 -4.78 -6.96 -1.08
C PHE A 151 -3.27 -6.76 -1.05
N GLU A 152 -2.83 -5.50 -1.22
CA GLU A 152 -1.41 -5.19 -1.25
C GLU A 152 -0.73 -5.50 0.10
N GLU A 153 -1.33 -5.10 1.23
CA GLU A 153 -0.75 -5.42 2.54
C GLU A 153 -0.74 -6.92 2.83
N TYR A 154 -1.82 -7.64 2.51
CA TYR A 154 -1.85 -9.10 2.67
C TYR A 154 -0.88 -9.80 1.72
N LEU A 155 -0.66 -9.30 0.51
CA LEU A 155 0.30 -9.89 -0.43
C LEU A 155 1.74 -9.64 0.03
N PHE A 156 2.11 -8.38 0.25
CA PHE A 156 3.51 -8.00 0.51
C PHE A 156 3.91 -8.28 1.95
N ARG A 157 3.14 -7.82 2.94
CA ARG A 157 3.51 -7.88 4.37
C ARG A 157 2.94 -9.12 5.05
N GLY A 158 1.80 -9.62 4.59
CA GLY A 158 1.25 -10.90 5.02
C GLY A 158 1.99 -12.08 4.40
N TYR A 159 1.81 -12.24 3.10
CA TYR A 159 2.09 -13.49 2.42
C TYR A 159 3.57 -13.62 2.04
N LEU A 160 4.10 -12.67 1.26
CA LEU A 160 5.49 -12.67 0.82
C LEU A 160 6.47 -12.53 1.98
N MET A 161 6.23 -11.60 2.91
CA MET A 161 7.11 -11.40 4.06
C MET A 161 7.21 -12.66 4.94
N GLN A 162 6.08 -13.34 5.20
CA GLN A 162 6.09 -14.62 5.92
C GLN A 162 6.85 -15.69 5.13
N GLY A 163 6.53 -15.88 3.85
CA GLY A 163 7.16 -16.89 3.00
C GLY A 163 8.68 -16.70 2.85
N LEU A 164 9.11 -15.51 2.48
CA LEU A 164 10.52 -15.17 2.31
C LEU A 164 11.27 -15.28 3.64
N GLY A 165 10.70 -14.77 4.74
CA GLY A 165 11.31 -14.87 6.06
C GLY A 165 11.51 -16.32 6.50
N LEU A 166 10.52 -17.19 6.27
CA LEU A 166 10.66 -18.62 6.58
C LEU A 166 11.70 -19.32 5.69
N ALA A 167 11.82 -18.92 4.42
CA ALA A 167 12.80 -19.49 3.51
C ALA A 167 14.24 -19.11 3.88
N VAL A 168 14.50 -17.82 4.14
CA VAL A 168 15.86 -17.29 4.41
C VAL A 168 16.23 -17.25 5.89
N LYS A 169 15.27 -17.57 6.77
CA LYS A 169 15.41 -17.64 8.23
C LYS A 169 15.91 -16.33 8.90
N ASN A 170 15.64 -15.19 8.29
CA ASN A 170 15.91 -13.86 8.86
C ASN A 170 14.78 -12.86 8.54
N LYS A 171 14.79 -11.70 9.22
CA LYS A 171 13.73 -10.68 9.09
C LYS A 171 14.09 -9.52 8.17
N TRP A 172 15.37 -9.23 7.98
CA TRP A 172 15.79 -8.06 7.20
C TRP A 172 15.59 -8.30 5.70
N PHE A 173 15.82 -9.52 5.21
CA PHE A 173 15.67 -9.86 3.80
C PHE A 173 14.22 -9.74 3.33
N PRO A 174 13.22 -10.37 3.97
CA PRO A 174 11.83 -10.19 3.56
C PRO A 174 11.36 -8.73 3.70
N LEU A 175 11.83 -8.00 4.71
CA LEU A 175 11.54 -6.58 4.87
C LEU A 175 12.00 -5.78 3.64
N LEU A 176 13.28 -5.90 3.24
CA LEU A 176 13.81 -5.15 2.11
C LEU A 176 13.18 -5.57 0.78
N VAL A 177 13.10 -6.88 0.51
CA VAL A 177 12.58 -7.40 -0.76
C VAL A 177 11.14 -6.99 -0.98
N THR A 178 10.27 -7.15 0.03
CA THR A 178 8.85 -6.77 -0.10
C THR A 178 8.67 -5.25 -0.25
N SER A 179 9.53 -4.45 0.37
CA SER A 179 9.52 -2.99 0.22
C SER A 179 9.93 -2.53 -1.18
N ILE A 180 10.98 -3.14 -1.74
CA ILE A 180 11.43 -2.87 -3.10
C ILE A 180 10.37 -3.30 -4.11
N LEU A 181 9.84 -4.53 -3.97
CA LEU A 181 8.80 -5.03 -4.86
C LEU A 181 7.54 -4.15 -4.83
N PHE A 182 7.11 -3.72 -3.64
CA PHE A 182 6.01 -2.78 -3.49
C PHE A 182 6.26 -1.49 -4.27
N GLY A 183 7.45 -0.91 -4.14
CA GLY A 183 7.83 0.26 -4.92
C GLY A 183 7.83 0.01 -6.43
N VAL A 184 8.44 -1.07 -6.89
CA VAL A 184 8.53 -1.44 -8.32
C VAL A 184 7.16 -1.62 -8.97
N MET A 185 6.14 -2.07 -8.24
CA MET A 185 4.77 -2.16 -8.78
C MET A 185 4.19 -0.81 -9.21
N HIS A 186 4.76 0.29 -8.73
CA HIS A 186 4.34 1.65 -9.05
C HIS A 186 5.22 2.31 -10.13
N ALA A 187 6.21 1.60 -10.69
CA ALA A 187 7.14 2.17 -11.68
C ALA A 187 6.46 2.59 -13.00
N ALA A 188 5.27 2.06 -13.29
CA ALA A 188 4.47 2.37 -14.47
C ALA A 188 3.52 3.56 -14.27
N ASN A 189 3.49 4.14 -13.07
CA ASN A 189 2.59 5.24 -12.75
C ASN A 189 2.99 6.52 -13.53
N PRO A 190 2.02 7.30 -14.05
CA PRO A 190 2.32 8.54 -14.77
C PRO A 190 3.09 9.56 -13.93
N GLU A 191 2.95 9.53 -12.60
CA GLU A 191 3.74 10.36 -11.68
C GLU A 191 5.24 10.07 -11.81
N VAL A 192 5.65 8.82 -12.06
CA VAL A 192 7.07 8.46 -12.23
C VAL A 192 7.61 9.00 -13.54
N GLU A 193 6.78 9.05 -14.59
CA GLU A 193 7.16 9.66 -15.86
C GLU A 193 7.34 11.19 -15.72
N LYS A 194 6.47 11.84 -14.94
CA LYS A 194 6.48 13.30 -14.76
C LYS A 194 7.52 13.79 -13.74
N LEU A 195 7.63 13.13 -12.60
CA LEU A 195 8.54 13.50 -11.50
C LEU A 195 9.89 12.78 -11.60
N GLY A 196 10.00 11.77 -12.45
CA GLY A 196 11.20 10.98 -12.66
C GLY A 196 11.43 9.90 -11.59
N PRO A 197 12.51 9.12 -11.75
CA PRO A 197 12.80 7.95 -10.90
C PRO A 197 12.97 8.24 -9.41
N ILE A 198 13.17 9.50 -9.02
CA ILE A 198 13.30 9.89 -7.61
C ILE A 198 12.03 9.57 -6.80
N LEU A 199 10.85 9.55 -7.45
CA LEU A 199 9.60 9.15 -6.81
C LEU A 199 9.61 7.70 -6.30
N MET A 200 10.49 6.85 -6.85
CA MET A 200 10.68 5.49 -6.34
C MET A 200 11.20 5.48 -4.90
N VAL A 201 11.91 6.53 -4.45
CA VAL A 201 12.30 6.67 -3.05
C VAL A 201 11.08 6.77 -2.15
N TYR A 202 10.04 7.51 -2.57
CA TYR A 202 8.78 7.59 -1.85
C TYR A 202 8.04 6.25 -1.83
N TYR A 203 7.90 5.57 -2.98
CA TYR A 203 7.18 4.30 -3.03
C TYR A 203 7.90 3.17 -2.27
N ILE A 204 9.22 3.04 -2.42
CA ILE A 204 10.02 2.06 -1.67
C ILE A 204 10.08 2.45 -0.19
N GLY A 205 10.18 3.73 0.13
CA GLY A 205 10.18 4.25 1.50
C GLY A 205 8.86 3.97 2.23
N THR A 206 7.73 4.14 1.55
CA THR A 206 6.40 3.73 2.04
C THR A 206 6.35 2.22 2.21
N GLY A 207 6.88 1.49 1.22
CA GLY A 207 7.23 0.08 1.24
C GLY A 207 7.80 -0.37 2.59
N LEU A 208 8.92 0.26 2.93
CA LEU A 208 9.75 0.00 4.09
C LEU A 208 9.08 0.42 5.40
N PHE A 209 8.46 1.60 5.46
CA PHE A 209 7.75 2.08 6.63
C PHE A 209 6.64 1.09 7.04
N LEU A 210 5.81 0.68 6.08
CA LEU A 210 4.74 -0.30 6.31
C LEU A 210 5.29 -1.65 6.76
N GLY A 211 6.39 -2.11 6.16
CA GLY A 211 7.07 -3.33 6.58
C GLY A 211 7.64 -3.25 8.01
N ILE A 212 8.23 -2.12 8.38
CA ILE A 212 8.76 -1.88 9.74
C ILE A 212 7.63 -1.94 10.76
N ILE A 213 6.53 -1.20 10.55
CA ILE A 213 5.43 -1.20 11.51
C ILE A 213 4.77 -2.57 11.60
N THR A 214 4.71 -3.36 10.52
CA THR A 214 4.22 -4.75 10.59
C THR A 214 5.11 -5.62 11.47
N LEU A 215 6.43 -5.58 11.29
CA LEU A 215 7.36 -6.42 12.07
C LEU A 215 7.48 -5.97 13.53
N MET A 216 7.55 -4.66 13.77
CA MET A 216 7.61 -4.11 15.13
C MET A 216 6.31 -4.41 15.89
N ASP A 217 5.17 -4.30 15.23
CA ASP A 217 3.86 -4.52 15.85
C ASP A 217 3.40 -5.97 15.89
N GLU A 218 4.07 -6.84 15.14
CA GLU A 218 3.71 -8.25 14.96
C GLU A 218 2.30 -8.45 14.35
N GLY A 219 1.91 -7.56 13.43
CA GLY A 219 0.64 -7.65 12.70
C GLY A 219 0.41 -6.51 11.69
N LEU A 220 -0.55 -6.72 10.80
CA LEU A 220 -0.90 -5.83 9.69
C LEU A 220 -1.82 -4.68 10.07
N GLU A 221 -2.43 -4.68 11.26
CA GLU A 221 -3.48 -3.72 11.61
C GLU A 221 -3.03 -2.27 11.41
N LEU A 222 -1.78 -1.95 11.74
CA LEU A 222 -1.23 -0.62 11.51
C LEU A 222 -0.94 -0.33 10.03
N ALA A 223 -0.43 -1.31 9.29
CA ALA A 223 -0.18 -1.14 7.86
C ALA A 223 -1.48 -0.96 7.07
N LEU A 224 -2.49 -1.77 7.36
CA LEU A 224 -3.84 -1.68 6.79
C LEU A 224 -4.48 -0.32 7.07
N GLY A 225 -4.44 0.13 8.32
CA GLY A 225 -5.04 1.42 8.70
C GLY A 225 -4.34 2.61 8.06
N PHE A 226 -3.00 2.61 8.05
CA PHE A 226 -2.21 3.66 7.42
C PHE A 226 -2.48 3.71 5.91
N HIS A 227 -2.38 2.55 5.25
CA HIS A 227 -2.46 2.49 3.79
C HIS A 227 -3.86 2.84 3.29
N ALA A 228 -4.91 2.35 3.98
CA ALA A 228 -6.29 2.72 3.70
C ALA A 228 -6.53 4.22 3.88
N ALA A 229 -6.05 4.83 4.98
CA ALA A 229 -6.18 6.27 5.19
C ALA A 229 -5.44 7.06 4.11
N ASN A 230 -4.21 6.64 3.78
CA ASN A 230 -3.40 7.32 2.78
C ASN A 230 -4.11 7.40 1.43
N ASN A 231 -4.65 6.29 0.95
CA ASN A 231 -5.32 6.28 -0.35
C ASN A 231 -6.71 6.89 -0.27
N LEU A 232 -7.53 6.50 0.71
CA LEU A 232 -8.92 6.94 0.80
C LEU A 232 -9.04 8.45 0.98
N VAL A 233 -8.21 9.04 1.84
CA VAL A 233 -8.24 10.49 2.05
C VAL A 233 -7.70 11.22 0.84
N THR A 234 -6.60 10.74 0.24
CA THR A 234 -6.02 11.36 -0.95
C THR A 234 -7.04 11.39 -2.11
N VAL A 235 -7.63 10.24 -2.48
CA VAL A 235 -8.56 10.18 -3.62
C VAL A 235 -9.82 11.03 -3.44
N LEU A 236 -10.23 11.31 -2.20
CA LEU A 236 -11.38 12.18 -1.91
C LEU A 236 -10.98 13.65 -1.84
N LEU A 237 -9.80 13.95 -1.32
CA LEU A 237 -9.40 15.31 -1.01
C LEU A 237 -8.75 16.02 -2.20
N ILE A 238 -7.86 15.35 -2.93
CA ILE A 238 -7.00 15.99 -3.92
C ILE A 238 -6.67 15.06 -5.10
N THR A 239 -6.60 15.61 -6.31
CA THR A 239 -6.22 14.91 -7.55
C THR A 239 -5.36 15.82 -8.43
N ALA A 240 -4.62 15.25 -9.38
CA ALA A 240 -4.04 16.00 -10.50
C ALA A 240 -4.24 15.25 -11.83
N ASP A 241 -4.09 15.94 -12.96
CA ASP A 241 -4.20 15.36 -14.31
C ASP A 241 -2.98 14.49 -14.69
N TRP A 242 -1.89 14.60 -13.93
CA TRP A 242 -0.66 13.84 -14.09
C TRP A 242 -0.54 12.65 -13.12
N THR A 243 -1.55 12.39 -12.28
CA THR A 243 -1.55 11.27 -11.32
C THR A 243 -2.31 10.04 -11.82
N ALA A 244 -1.94 8.85 -11.32
CA ALA A 244 -2.58 7.58 -11.64
C ALA A 244 -4.06 7.54 -11.23
N LEU A 245 -4.40 8.25 -10.16
CA LEU A 245 -5.75 8.32 -9.61
C LEU A 245 -6.37 9.68 -9.90
N GLN A 246 -7.03 9.79 -11.05
CA GLN A 246 -7.76 11.00 -11.45
C GLN A 246 -9.23 10.91 -11.05
N THR A 247 -9.64 11.63 -10.02
CA THR A 247 -10.96 11.49 -9.39
C THR A 247 -11.77 12.78 -9.39
N ASP A 248 -13.05 12.68 -9.02
CA ASP A 248 -13.94 13.81 -8.74
C ASP A 248 -13.73 14.32 -7.30
N SER A 249 -12.47 14.51 -6.89
CA SER A 249 -12.07 14.95 -5.56
C SER A 249 -12.40 16.43 -5.30
N ILE A 250 -12.26 16.87 -4.05
CA ILE A 250 -12.58 18.25 -3.62
C ILE A 250 -11.65 19.27 -4.29
N LEU A 251 -10.36 18.96 -4.40
CA LEU A 251 -9.34 19.85 -4.94
C LEU A 251 -8.67 19.23 -6.16
N ILE A 252 -8.40 20.04 -7.17
CA ILE A 252 -7.48 19.70 -8.26
C ILE A 252 -6.20 20.51 -8.07
N ASP A 253 -5.07 19.83 -7.96
CA ASP A 253 -3.75 20.45 -8.02
C ASP A 253 -3.40 20.73 -9.49
N ILE A 254 -3.15 22.00 -9.80
CA ILE A 254 -2.79 22.49 -11.13
C ILE A 254 -1.35 23.02 -11.18
N SER A 255 -0.56 22.76 -10.14
CA SER A 255 0.85 23.13 -10.12
C SER A 255 1.66 22.30 -11.11
N GLU A 256 2.74 22.91 -11.61
CA GLU A 256 3.72 22.20 -12.44
C GLU A 256 4.37 21.06 -11.63
N PRO A 257 4.34 19.81 -12.11
CA PRO A 257 4.94 18.68 -11.40
C PRO A 257 6.43 18.93 -11.19
N SER A 258 6.85 18.96 -9.93
CA SER A 258 8.27 19.09 -9.59
C SER A 258 8.66 18.08 -8.53
N ALA A 259 9.78 17.39 -8.76
CA ALA A 259 10.31 16.43 -7.81
C ALA A 259 11.33 17.11 -6.91
N GLY A 260 10.83 17.79 -5.88
CA GLY A 260 11.62 18.55 -4.92
C GLY A 260 11.84 17.81 -3.60
N PHE A 261 12.01 18.60 -2.54
CA PHE A 261 12.09 18.09 -1.17
C PHE A 261 10.79 17.43 -0.69
N ASP A 262 9.67 17.75 -1.31
CA ASP A 262 8.35 17.20 -1.06
C ASP A 262 8.29 15.67 -1.27
N VAL A 263 8.98 15.12 -2.28
CA VAL A 263 9.09 13.67 -2.50
C VAL A 263 9.86 12.97 -1.37
N LEU A 264 10.88 13.63 -0.82
CA LEU A 264 11.73 13.08 0.23
C LEU A 264 11.15 13.26 1.64
N THR A 265 10.38 14.32 1.86
CA THR A 265 9.84 14.72 3.15
C THR A 265 9.05 13.60 3.86
N PRO A 266 8.16 12.84 3.19
CA PRO A 266 7.49 11.70 3.80
C PRO A 266 8.48 10.68 4.36
N VAL A 267 9.52 10.35 3.62
CA VAL A 267 10.47 9.29 3.98
C VAL A 267 11.44 9.72 5.08
N VAL A 268 11.93 10.97 5.03
CA VAL A 268 12.99 11.44 5.93
C VAL A 268 12.46 12.17 7.17
N VAL A 269 11.21 12.65 7.15
CA VAL A 269 10.59 13.38 8.27
C VAL A 269 9.34 12.68 8.77
N VAL A 270 8.34 12.49 7.91
CA VAL A 270 7.00 12.04 8.35
C VAL A 270 7.02 10.62 8.89
N PHE A 271 7.57 9.66 8.13
CA PHE A 271 7.64 8.26 8.54
C PHE A 271 8.47 8.06 9.81
N PRO A 272 9.65 8.69 10.00
CA PRO A 272 10.35 8.68 11.28
C PRO A 272 9.50 9.22 12.44
N ILE A 273 8.77 10.33 12.26
CA ILE A 273 7.87 10.86 13.30
C ILE A 273 6.77 9.85 13.63
N PHE A 274 6.15 9.24 12.62
CA PHE A 274 5.13 8.22 12.81
C PHE A 274 5.69 6.99 13.55
N LEU A 275 6.91 6.54 13.20
CA LEU A 275 7.60 5.47 13.91
C LEU A 275 7.83 5.83 15.38
N LEU A 276 8.24 7.06 15.69
CA LEU A 276 8.42 7.52 17.07
C LEU A 276 7.09 7.56 17.84
N ILE A 277 6.02 8.05 17.23
CA ILE A 277 4.67 8.07 17.84
C ILE A 277 4.22 6.64 18.16
N LEU A 278 4.32 5.74 17.18
CA LEU A 278 3.90 4.33 17.32
C LEU A 278 4.77 3.58 18.33
N SER A 279 6.08 3.79 18.29
CA SER A 279 7.02 3.20 19.25
C SER A 279 6.69 3.57 20.68
N LYS A 280 6.36 4.84 20.93
CA LYS A 280 5.97 5.32 22.26
C LYS A 280 4.60 4.77 22.67
N LYS A 281 3.61 4.86 21.79
CA LYS A 281 2.22 4.42 22.07
C LYS A 281 2.14 2.93 22.39
N TYR A 282 2.81 2.10 21.59
CA TYR A 282 2.75 0.64 21.69
C TYR A 282 3.95 0.03 22.42
N LYS A 283 4.82 0.89 22.99
CA LYS A 283 5.97 0.50 23.80
C LYS A 283 6.87 -0.50 23.08
N TRP A 284 7.12 -0.27 21.80
CA TRP A 284 7.97 -1.14 21.00
C TRP A 284 9.40 -1.14 21.52
N THR A 285 9.97 -2.34 21.66
CA THR A 285 11.34 -2.59 22.14
C THR A 285 12.00 -3.66 21.26
N GLY A 286 13.32 -3.84 21.40
CA GLY A 286 14.04 -4.90 20.70
C GLY A 286 14.11 -4.72 19.18
N TRP A 287 14.23 -3.48 18.70
CA TRP A 287 14.26 -3.13 17.27
C TRP A 287 15.25 -3.97 16.45
N LYS A 288 16.46 -4.17 16.97
CA LYS A 288 17.48 -4.99 16.32
C LYS A 288 16.97 -6.42 16.08
N ASP A 289 16.40 -7.05 17.10
CA ASP A 289 15.89 -8.42 16.97
C ASP A 289 14.63 -8.48 16.11
N LYS A 290 13.77 -7.46 16.16
CA LYS A 290 12.52 -7.37 15.39
C LYS A 290 12.74 -7.14 13.90
N LEU A 291 13.79 -6.43 13.51
CA LEU A 291 14.06 -6.09 12.11
C LEU A 291 15.23 -6.88 11.51
N LEU A 292 16.27 -7.15 12.29
CA LEU A 292 17.50 -7.80 11.82
C LEU A 292 17.71 -9.21 12.39
N GLY A 293 16.89 -9.62 13.37
CA GLY A 293 17.04 -10.91 14.02
C GLY A 293 16.75 -12.11 13.12
N ASN A 294 17.23 -13.26 13.56
CA ASN A 294 16.97 -14.55 12.91
C ASN A 294 15.58 -15.08 13.28
N ILE A 295 15.08 -15.99 12.45
CA ILE A 295 13.85 -16.75 12.71
C ILE A 295 14.29 -18.12 13.25
N PRO A 296 13.86 -18.52 14.47
CA PRO A 296 14.27 -19.79 15.08
C PRO A 296 13.99 -20.96 14.15
N SER A 297 14.86 -21.96 14.05
CA SER A 297 14.52 -23.21 13.33
C SER A 297 13.32 -23.89 13.97
N ASP A 298 12.56 -24.66 13.20
CA ASP A 298 11.57 -25.59 13.76
C ASP A 298 12.31 -26.66 14.56
N THR A 299 12.62 -26.39 15.82
CA THR A 299 12.83 -27.48 16.77
C THR A 299 11.46 -28.09 16.99
N ILE A 300 11.15 -29.09 16.16
CA ILE A 300 10.14 -30.10 16.46
C ILE A 300 10.63 -30.73 17.77
N SER A 301 9.96 -30.45 18.88
CA SER A 301 9.96 -31.39 19.99
C SER A 301 9.31 -32.65 19.45
N GLU A 302 10.12 -33.69 19.21
CA GLU A 302 9.66 -35.05 18.94
C GLU A 302 8.68 -35.54 20.00
#